data_AF-A0A7Y4Z3U5-F1
#
_entry.id   AF-A0A7Y4Z3U5-F1
#
_cell.length_a   1.000
_cell.length_b   1.000
_cell.length_c   1.000
_cell.angle_alpha   90.00
_cell.angle_beta   90.00
_cell.angle_gamma   90.00
#
_symmetry.space_group_name_H-M   'P 1'
#
loop_
_entity.id
_entity.type
_entity.pdbx_description
1 polymer ?
#
loop_
_entity_poly.entity_id
_entity_poly.type
_entity_poly.pdbx_seq_one_letter_code
_entity_poly.pdbx_strand_id
1 'polypeptide(L)'
;MKKALVIGINKYPNAPLSGCVNDAEAFASIIEKNGDGTPNFDVKIRTDVPTKANLRRLIIELFNGDSDSALFYFSGHGFINELGGYIVTPDYERNDEGVSMDEILIAANASEAKNRVIILDCCYSGAFGSPKITGGLSSHIAKGVTILTASKDNETSLEVNGHGVFTNLLLDALQGGAADLNGHITPGSVYAYIDQALGAWDQRPVFKTNITKFISLRTIAPQVSIEVLRKLTEYFPTPIEHYPLDPSYEDTNTLQIEHKVVRPYAKLKNVTIFKNLQKLQSIGLVVPVDEQFMFFAAMNSKACKLSNLGYHYWRLVKDNRI
;
A
#
# COMPACT_ATOMS: atom_id res chain seq x y z
N MET A 1 -1.37 -18.11 7.86
CA MET A 1 -0.15 -17.43 8.38
C MET A 1 0.49 -16.63 7.26
N LYS A 2 1.02 -15.42 7.53
CA LYS A 2 1.79 -14.61 6.58
C LYS A 2 3.25 -14.55 7.04
N LYS A 3 4.20 -14.80 6.14
CA LYS A 3 5.64 -14.77 6.42
C LYS A 3 6.38 -13.84 5.46
N ALA A 4 7.43 -13.20 5.95
CA ALA A 4 8.29 -12.36 5.12
C ALA A 4 9.77 -12.65 5.35
N LEU A 5 10.56 -12.62 4.27
CA LEU A 5 12.02 -12.54 4.32
C LEU A 5 12.41 -11.15 3.84
N VAL A 6 13.14 -10.42 4.68
CA VAL A 6 13.56 -9.05 4.41
C VAL A 6 15.09 -9.00 4.45
N ILE A 7 15.70 -8.67 3.31
CA ILE A 7 17.16 -8.68 3.12
C ILE A 7 17.64 -7.28 2.79
N GLY A 8 18.68 -6.82 3.49
CA GLY A 8 19.41 -5.59 3.19
C GLY A 8 20.92 -5.87 3.19
N ILE A 9 21.62 -5.54 2.11
CA ILE A 9 23.07 -5.78 2.01
C ILE A 9 23.79 -4.46 1.75
N ASN A 10 24.67 -4.08 2.68
CA ASN A 10 25.54 -2.91 2.56
C ASN A 10 26.99 -3.33 2.29
N LYS A 11 27.45 -4.40 2.94
CA LYS A 11 28.86 -4.81 2.94
C LYS A 11 29.23 -5.62 1.71
N TYR A 12 29.57 -4.91 0.64
CA TYR A 12 30.23 -5.49 -0.53
C TYR A 12 31.72 -5.15 -0.52
N PRO A 13 32.64 -6.10 -0.80
CA PRO A 13 34.07 -5.86 -0.69
C PRO A 13 34.60 -4.68 -1.51
N ASN A 14 34.10 -4.48 -2.74
CA ASN A 14 34.60 -3.45 -3.66
C ASN A 14 33.57 -2.39 -4.05
N ALA A 15 32.34 -2.45 -3.52
CA ALA A 15 31.24 -1.55 -3.88
C ALA A 15 30.24 -1.38 -2.72
N PRO A 16 30.67 -0.92 -1.53
CA PRO A 16 29.78 -0.85 -0.37
C PRO A 16 28.59 0.11 -0.58
N LEU A 17 27.48 -0.19 0.08
CA LEU A 17 26.28 0.64 0.16
C LEU A 17 26.03 1.08 1.61
N SER A 18 25.23 2.13 1.80
CA SER A 18 24.91 2.70 3.12
C SER A 18 23.44 2.54 3.53
N GLY A 19 22.49 2.66 2.60
CA GLY A 19 21.06 2.68 2.91
C GLY A 19 20.36 1.32 3.03
N CYS A 20 20.88 0.24 2.42
CA CYS A 20 20.11 -0.99 2.23
C CYS A 20 19.76 -1.74 3.52
N VAL A 21 20.63 -1.66 4.53
CA VAL A 21 20.32 -2.22 5.87
C VAL A 21 19.20 -1.41 6.55
N ASN A 22 19.27 -0.07 6.49
CA ASN A 22 18.24 0.80 7.06
C ASN A 22 16.88 0.57 6.37
N ASP A 23 16.90 0.44 5.04
CA ASP A 23 15.73 0.12 4.22
C ASP A 23 15.06 -1.18 4.68
N ALA A 24 15.85 -2.24 4.85
CA ALA A 24 15.37 -3.54 5.31
C ALA A 24 14.78 -3.47 6.73
N GLU A 25 15.46 -2.77 7.65
CA GLU A 25 14.99 -2.62 9.04
C GLU A 25 13.68 -1.82 9.11
N ALA A 26 13.60 -0.69 8.40
CA ALA A 26 12.40 0.13 8.35
C ALA A 26 11.22 -0.63 7.71
N PHE A 27 11.46 -1.32 6.59
CA PHE A 27 10.43 -2.11 5.93
C PHE A 27 9.92 -3.24 6.84
N ALA A 28 10.82 -4.00 7.46
CA ALA A 28 10.48 -5.07 8.40
C ALA A 28 9.60 -4.55 9.55
N SER A 29 10.03 -3.47 10.22
CA SER A 29 9.31 -2.88 11.34
C SER A 29 7.87 -2.47 10.98
N ILE A 30 7.66 -1.93 9.78
CA ILE A 30 6.34 -1.52 9.32
C ILE A 30 5.42 -2.72 9.03
N ILE A 31 5.93 -3.77 8.38
CA ILE A 31 5.08 -4.88 7.94
C ILE A 31 4.79 -5.92 9.04
N GLU A 32 5.57 -5.95 10.12
CA GLU A 32 5.33 -6.84 11.28
C GLU A 32 3.97 -6.58 11.94
N LYS A 33 3.48 -5.34 11.89
CA LYS A 33 2.22 -4.93 12.54
C LYS A 33 1.31 -4.14 11.62
N ASN A 34 0.00 -4.34 11.81
CA ASN A 34 -1.01 -3.44 11.27
C ASN A 34 -0.97 -2.08 11.99
N GLY A 35 -1.67 -1.09 11.44
CA GLY A 35 -1.73 0.26 12.00
C GLY A 35 -2.39 0.33 13.40
N ASP A 36 -3.16 -0.69 13.78
CA ASP A 36 -3.73 -0.84 15.13
C ASP A 36 -2.79 -1.57 16.12
N GLY A 37 -1.59 -1.95 15.68
CA GLY A 37 -0.60 -2.67 16.48
C GLY A 37 -0.78 -4.19 16.51
N THR A 38 -1.82 -4.75 15.89
CA THR A 38 -1.99 -6.21 15.79
C THR A 38 -0.91 -6.84 14.88
N PRO A 39 -0.52 -8.10 15.12
CA PRO A 39 0.44 -8.79 14.24
C PRO A 39 -0.03 -8.89 12.79
N ASN A 40 0.88 -8.77 11.82
CA ASN A 40 0.59 -8.87 10.39
C ASN A 40 1.45 -9.92 9.67
N PHE A 41 2.74 -9.66 9.43
CA PHE A 41 3.70 -10.65 8.91
C PHE A 41 4.61 -11.15 10.03
N ASP A 42 4.91 -12.45 10.03
CA ASP A 42 6.05 -13.00 10.75
C ASP A 42 7.32 -12.74 9.92
N VAL A 43 8.17 -11.82 10.38
CA VAL A 43 9.27 -11.27 9.58
C VAL A 43 10.61 -11.88 10.01
N LYS A 44 11.31 -12.47 9.04
CA LYS A 44 12.71 -12.86 9.15
C LYS A 44 13.57 -11.81 8.45
N ILE A 45 14.19 -10.90 9.22
CA ILE A 45 15.18 -9.95 8.69
C ILE A 45 16.59 -10.56 8.70
N ARG A 46 17.36 -10.37 7.62
CA ARG A 46 18.79 -10.70 7.56
C ARG A 46 19.54 -9.59 6.84
N THR A 47 20.60 -9.09 7.47
CA THR A 47 21.44 -8.03 6.94
C THR A 47 22.82 -8.56 6.57
N ASP A 48 23.46 -7.93 5.59
CA ASP A 48 24.83 -8.27 5.13
C ASP A 48 25.07 -9.78 4.96
N VAL A 49 24.11 -10.48 4.33
CA VAL A 49 24.21 -11.92 4.08
C VAL A 49 25.46 -12.19 3.24
N PRO A 50 26.43 -12.98 3.72
CA PRO A 50 27.79 -12.95 3.18
C PRO A 50 27.96 -13.71 1.87
N THR A 51 27.07 -14.68 1.59
CA THR A 51 27.24 -15.58 0.44
C THR A 51 25.97 -15.82 -0.35
N LYS A 52 26.12 -16.07 -1.65
CA LYS A 52 25.08 -16.54 -2.56
C LYS A 52 24.36 -17.76 -2.00
N ALA A 53 25.10 -18.75 -1.50
CA ALA A 53 24.52 -19.98 -0.94
C ALA A 53 23.62 -19.71 0.27
N ASN A 54 24.03 -18.79 1.16
CA ASN A 54 23.22 -18.41 2.31
C ASN A 54 21.94 -17.68 1.90
N LEU A 55 22.03 -16.72 0.98
CA LEU A 55 20.87 -15.99 0.48
C LEU A 55 19.88 -16.93 -0.24
N ARG A 56 20.39 -17.78 -1.12
CA ARG A 56 19.61 -18.80 -1.84
C ARG A 56 18.83 -19.70 -0.88
N ARG A 57 19.49 -20.21 0.17
CA ARG A 57 18.84 -21.04 1.20
C ARG A 57 17.67 -20.30 1.86
N LEU A 58 17.87 -19.04 2.25
CA LEU A 58 16.82 -18.24 2.89
C LEU A 58 15.61 -18.03 1.96
N ILE A 59 15.85 -17.80 0.67
CA ILE A 59 14.79 -17.62 -0.33
C ILE A 59 14.00 -18.91 -0.51
N ILE A 60 14.68 -20.06 -0.59
CA ILE A 60 14.02 -21.37 -0.68
C ILE A 60 13.19 -21.64 0.59
N GLU A 61 13.74 -21.36 1.78
CA GLU A 61 13.00 -21.48 3.04
C GLU A 61 11.75 -20.58 3.07
N LEU A 62 11.84 -19.35 2.55
CA LEU A 62 10.70 -18.43 2.47
C LEU A 62 9.58 -19.03 1.62
N PHE A 63 9.88 -19.59 0.46
CA PHE A 63 8.85 -20.07 -0.47
C PHE A 63 8.43 -21.52 -0.22
N ASN A 64 9.06 -22.24 0.71
CA ASN A 64 8.69 -23.60 1.08
C ASN A 64 7.45 -23.65 1.99
N GLY A 65 6.60 -24.67 1.82
CA GLY A 65 5.41 -24.95 2.64
C GLY A 65 4.21 -24.03 2.40
N ASP A 66 3.07 -24.42 2.97
CA ASP A 66 1.80 -23.69 2.86
C ASP A 66 1.76 -22.44 3.76
N SER A 67 1.27 -21.33 3.19
CA SER A 67 1.00 -20.08 3.91
C SER A 67 0.01 -19.23 3.14
N ASP A 68 -0.66 -18.30 3.82
CA ASP A 68 -1.58 -17.37 3.14
C ASP A 68 -0.81 -16.35 2.29
N SER A 69 0.39 -15.98 2.74
CA SER A 69 1.25 -15.04 2.02
C SER A 69 2.73 -15.27 2.35
N ALA A 70 3.58 -15.27 1.33
CA ALA A 70 5.03 -15.23 1.43
C ALA A 70 5.54 -13.95 0.76
N LEU A 71 6.27 -13.11 1.48
CA LEU A 71 6.80 -11.85 0.98
C LEU A 71 8.34 -11.88 0.99
N PHE A 72 8.96 -11.61 -0.15
CA PHE A 72 10.38 -11.37 -0.26
C PHE A 72 10.64 -9.89 -0.51
N TYR A 73 11.44 -9.26 0.35
CA TYR A 73 11.95 -7.91 0.14
C TYR A 73 13.48 -7.96 0.08
N PHE A 74 14.07 -7.28 -0.89
CA PHE A 74 15.51 -7.14 -1.03
C PHE A 74 15.89 -5.68 -1.34
N SER A 75 16.84 -5.14 -0.58
CA SER A 75 17.57 -3.90 -0.89
C SER A 75 19.07 -4.20 -0.99
N GLY A 76 19.71 -3.76 -2.07
CA GLY A 76 21.13 -4.04 -2.33
C GLY A 76 21.55 -3.78 -3.77
N HIS A 77 22.67 -4.38 -4.19
CA HIS A 77 23.10 -4.34 -5.60
C HIS A 77 22.29 -5.28 -6.48
N GLY A 78 22.02 -4.83 -7.70
CA GLY A 78 21.46 -5.64 -8.77
C GLY A 78 22.35 -5.54 -10.01
N PHE A 79 22.39 -6.60 -10.80
CA PHE A 79 23.22 -6.69 -12.00
C PHE A 79 22.45 -7.37 -13.13
N ILE A 80 22.66 -6.91 -14.36
CA ILE A 80 22.15 -7.57 -15.57
C ILE A 80 23.34 -7.96 -16.44
N ASN A 81 23.34 -9.20 -16.90
CA ASN A 81 24.20 -9.67 -17.98
C ASN A 81 23.38 -10.37 -19.07
N GLU A 82 24.05 -11.01 -20.02
CA GLU A 82 23.40 -11.71 -21.14
C GLU A 82 22.51 -12.89 -20.71
N LEU A 83 22.71 -13.43 -19.51
CA LEU A 83 21.94 -14.55 -18.95
C LEU A 83 20.70 -14.08 -18.18
N GLY A 84 20.64 -12.81 -17.78
CA GLY A 84 19.49 -12.23 -17.08
C GLY A 84 19.88 -11.30 -15.94
N GLY A 85 18.91 -11.06 -15.05
CA GLY A 85 19.09 -10.22 -13.85
C GLY A 85 19.49 -11.02 -12.62
N TYR A 86 20.26 -10.41 -11.73
CA TYR A 86 20.78 -11.00 -10.50
C TYR A 86 20.65 -10.01 -9.34
N ILE A 87 20.31 -10.51 -8.15
CA ILE A 87 20.58 -9.80 -6.90
C ILE A 87 21.98 -10.20 -6.42
N VAL A 88 22.84 -9.20 -6.21
CA VAL A 88 24.28 -9.40 -6.01
C VAL A 88 24.57 -9.71 -4.55
N THR A 89 25.45 -10.67 -4.30
CA THR A 89 25.93 -11.04 -2.95
C THR A 89 27.38 -10.61 -2.71
N PRO A 90 27.83 -10.47 -1.46
CA PRO A 90 29.19 -10.02 -1.15
C PRO A 90 30.31 -10.92 -1.69
N ASP A 91 30.04 -12.21 -1.89
CA ASP A 91 30.94 -13.21 -2.47
C ASP A 91 30.92 -13.25 -4.01
N TYR A 92 30.42 -12.19 -4.67
CA TYR A 92 30.34 -12.15 -6.12
C TYR A 92 31.70 -12.35 -6.80
N GLU A 93 31.68 -13.12 -7.88
CA GLU A 93 32.82 -13.29 -8.79
C GLU A 93 32.40 -12.94 -10.22
N ARG A 94 33.37 -12.82 -11.12
CA ARG A 94 33.08 -12.60 -12.54
C ARG A 94 32.32 -13.80 -13.10
N ASN A 95 31.11 -13.56 -13.62
CA ASN A 95 30.15 -14.58 -14.08
C ASN A 95 29.48 -15.41 -12.95
N ASP A 96 29.64 -15.01 -11.69
CA ASP A 96 28.86 -15.52 -10.56
C ASP A 96 28.45 -14.36 -9.65
N GLU A 97 27.47 -13.57 -10.11
CA GLU A 97 27.14 -12.29 -9.51
C GLU A 97 26.31 -12.42 -8.23
N GLY A 98 25.58 -13.52 -8.06
CA GLY A 98 24.68 -13.75 -6.93
C GLY A 98 23.50 -14.65 -7.28
N VAL A 99 22.34 -14.38 -6.69
CA VAL A 99 21.12 -15.17 -6.94
C VAL A 99 20.37 -14.62 -8.15
N SER A 100 20.07 -15.49 -9.12
CA SER A 100 19.33 -15.10 -10.31
C SER A 100 17.90 -14.69 -9.95
N MET A 101 17.43 -13.64 -10.59
CA MET A 101 16.06 -13.15 -10.50
C MET A 101 15.04 -14.20 -10.97
N ASP A 102 15.38 -14.95 -12.02
CA ASP A 102 14.57 -16.07 -12.51
C ASP A 102 14.49 -17.20 -11.50
N GLU A 103 15.58 -17.49 -10.80
CA GLU A 103 15.59 -18.51 -9.74
C GLU A 103 14.61 -18.14 -8.61
N ILE A 104 14.55 -16.87 -8.24
CA ILE A 104 13.61 -16.36 -7.23
C ILE A 104 12.17 -16.52 -7.73
N LEU A 105 11.91 -16.17 -8.98
CA LEU A 105 10.58 -16.33 -9.59
C LEU A 105 10.17 -17.80 -9.68
N ILE A 106 11.08 -18.70 -10.04
CA ILE A 106 10.85 -20.15 -10.05
C ILE A 106 10.48 -20.65 -8.65
N ALA A 107 11.23 -20.25 -7.62
CA ALA A 107 10.92 -20.61 -6.23
C ALA A 107 9.53 -20.08 -5.81
N ALA A 108 9.20 -18.83 -6.14
CA ALA A 108 7.89 -18.25 -5.85
C ALA A 108 6.74 -18.90 -6.63
N ASN A 109 6.97 -19.30 -7.88
CA ASN A 109 6.00 -20.00 -8.71
C ASN A 109 5.71 -21.42 -8.19
N ALA A 110 6.75 -22.12 -7.70
CA ALA A 110 6.62 -23.45 -7.13
C ALA A 110 6.05 -23.47 -5.70
N SER A 111 5.98 -22.31 -5.04
CA SER A 111 5.45 -22.18 -3.68
C SER A 111 3.97 -22.53 -3.59
N GLU A 112 3.60 -23.28 -2.56
CA GLU A 112 2.19 -23.56 -2.22
C GLU A 112 1.49 -22.36 -1.57
N ALA A 113 2.22 -21.29 -1.23
CA ALA A 113 1.65 -20.11 -0.64
C ALA A 113 0.58 -19.48 -1.56
N LYS A 114 -0.57 -19.10 -1.01
CA LYS A 114 -1.69 -18.55 -1.80
C LYS A 114 -1.29 -17.26 -2.53
N ASN A 115 -0.46 -16.45 -1.89
CA ASN A 115 0.04 -15.19 -2.43
C ASN A 115 1.56 -15.11 -2.22
N ARG A 116 2.28 -14.76 -3.27
CA ARG A 116 3.73 -14.55 -3.24
C ARG A 116 4.01 -13.13 -3.71
N VAL A 117 4.65 -12.34 -2.86
CA VAL A 117 4.98 -10.94 -3.16
C VAL A 117 6.50 -10.82 -3.20
N ILE A 118 7.03 -10.28 -4.28
CA ILE A 118 8.47 -10.01 -4.44
C ILE A 118 8.63 -8.50 -4.61
N ILE A 119 9.43 -7.89 -3.74
CA ILE A 119 9.75 -6.46 -3.76
C ILE A 119 11.27 -6.30 -3.86
N LEU A 120 11.76 -5.63 -4.90
CA LEU A 120 13.20 -5.47 -5.13
C LEU A 120 13.58 -3.98 -5.28
N ASP A 121 14.31 -3.43 -4.31
CA ASP A 121 14.98 -2.13 -4.38
C ASP A 121 16.47 -2.32 -4.67
N CYS A 122 16.79 -2.61 -5.92
CA CYS A 122 18.17 -2.64 -6.39
C CYS A 122 18.27 -2.03 -7.78
N CYS A 123 19.47 -1.55 -8.15
CA CYS A 123 19.73 -1.08 -9.51
C CYS A 123 19.36 -2.19 -10.50
N TYR A 124 18.76 -1.82 -11.63
CA TYR A 124 18.39 -2.76 -12.69
C TYR A 124 17.33 -3.82 -12.34
N SER A 125 16.63 -3.73 -11.19
CA SER A 125 15.56 -4.67 -10.84
C SER A 125 14.33 -4.60 -11.75
N GLY A 126 14.19 -3.56 -12.57
CA GLY A 126 13.19 -3.48 -13.66
C GLY A 126 13.36 -4.57 -14.74
N ALA A 127 14.55 -5.19 -14.85
CA ALA A 127 14.77 -6.33 -15.73
C ALA A 127 14.26 -7.66 -15.16
N PHE A 128 13.98 -7.75 -13.85
CA PHE A 128 13.36 -8.93 -13.20
C PHE A 128 12.07 -9.37 -13.92
N GLY A 129 11.38 -8.43 -14.59
CA GLY A 129 10.21 -8.71 -15.39
C GLY A 129 10.41 -8.57 -16.90
N SER A 130 11.50 -7.98 -17.39
CA SER A 130 11.63 -7.60 -18.81
C SER A 130 12.54 -8.59 -19.53
N PRO A 131 12.02 -9.49 -20.38
CA PRO A 131 12.85 -10.43 -21.10
C PRO A 131 13.63 -9.66 -22.15
N LYS A 132 14.91 -9.39 -21.88
CA LYS A 132 15.89 -9.14 -22.93
C LYS A 132 16.88 -10.28 -22.89
N ILE A 133 16.92 -10.99 -24.02
CA ILE A 133 17.81 -12.09 -24.41
C ILE A 133 17.17 -13.48 -24.26
N THR A 134 16.67 -13.95 -25.40
CA THR A 134 16.48 -15.33 -25.87
C THR A 134 16.85 -16.48 -24.91
N GLY A 135 15.84 -17.22 -24.44
CA GLY A 135 15.99 -18.66 -24.13
C GLY A 135 15.79 -19.14 -22.68
N GLY A 136 15.50 -18.27 -21.72
CA GLY A 136 15.26 -18.66 -20.31
C GLY A 136 13.81 -19.10 -20.02
N LEU A 137 13.66 -20.23 -19.32
CA LEU A 137 12.42 -21.01 -19.10
C LEU A 137 11.33 -20.41 -18.19
N SER A 138 11.30 -19.11 -17.86
CA SER A 138 10.29 -18.59 -16.93
C SER A 138 9.85 -17.14 -17.15
N SER A 139 9.31 -16.81 -18.34
CA SER A 139 8.52 -15.58 -18.53
C SER A 139 7.11 -15.66 -17.90
N HIS A 140 6.78 -16.76 -17.21
CA HIS A 140 5.45 -17.01 -16.66
C HIS A 140 5.38 -16.62 -15.18
N ILE A 141 4.53 -15.65 -14.87
CA ILE A 141 4.14 -15.30 -13.50
C ILE A 141 2.94 -16.19 -13.13
N ALA A 142 3.12 -17.11 -12.17
CA ALA A 142 2.06 -18.02 -11.75
C ALA A 142 0.94 -17.28 -10.99
N LYS A 143 -0.24 -17.89 -10.93
CA LYS A 143 -1.38 -17.35 -10.17
C LYS A 143 -0.99 -17.14 -8.70
N GLY A 144 -1.28 -15.96 -8.16
CA GLY A 144 -0.94 -15.55 -6.79
C GLY A 144 0.40 -14.82 -6.67
N VAL A 145 1.18 -14.67 -7.75
CA VAL A 145 2.46 -13.95 -7.71
C VAL A 145 2.26 -12.48 -8.05
N THR A 146 2.88 -11.61 -7.26
CA THR A 146 3.02 -10.17 -7.50
C THR A 146 4.48 -9.77 -7.35
N ILE A 147 4.95 -8.96 -8.28
CA ILE A 147 6.32 -8.45 -8.34
C ILE A 147 6.21 -6.93 -8.42
N LEU A 148 6.93 -6.24 -7.54
CA LEU A 148 7.10 -4.80 -7.55
C LEU A 148 8.61 -4.51 -7.47
N THR A 149 9.18 -3.92 -8.51
CA THR A 149 10.62 -3.60 -8.51
C THR A 149 10.85 -2.13 -8.74
N ALA A 150 11.87 -1.58 -8.07
CA ALA A 150 12.40 -0.28 -8.41
C ALA A 150 12.86 -0.27 -9.89
N SER A 151 12.84 0.88 -10.53
CA SER A 151 13.52 1.06 -11.81
C SER A 151 14.54 2.15 -11.62
N LYS A 152 15.81 1.74 -11.55
CA LYS A 152 16.97 2.63 -11.48
C LYS A 152 17.94 2.17 -12.56
N ASP A 153 18.10 2.97 -13.61
CA ASP A 153 19.26 2.92 -14.49
C ASP A 153 20.36 3.77 -13.86
N ASN A 154 21.41 3.12 -13.38
CA ASN A 154 22.76 3.63 -13.10
C ASN A 154 22.97 5.00 -12.40
N GLU A 155 21.94 5.66 -11.89
CA GLU A 155 22.07 6.95 -11.23
C GLU A 155 22.53 6.77 -9.79
N THR A 156 23.48 7.63 -9.44
CA THR A 156 24.10 7.71 -8.12
C THR A 156 23.00 7.79 -7.07
N SER A 157 23.05 6.88 -6.11
CA SER A 157 22.09 6.67 -5.02
C SER A 157 21.61 7.99 -4.41
N LEU A 158 20.51 8.53 -4.94
CA LEU A 158 19.78 9.60 -4.28
C LEU A 158 19.11 8.97 -3.06
N GLU A 159 19.73 9.17 -1.91
CA GLU A 159 19.17 8.82 -0.61
C GLU A 159 18.36 10.01 -0.09
N VAL A 160 17.11 9.75 0.30
CA VAL A 160 16.23 10.70 0.99
C VAL A 160 15.98 10.13 2.38
N ASN A 161 16.29 10.90 3.42
CA ASN A 161 16.16 10.47 4.83
C ASN A 161 16.92 9.17 5.17
N GLY A 162 18.03 8.88 4.50
CA GLY A 162 18.80 7.64 4.72
C GLY A 162 18.22 6.39 4.06
N HIS A 163 17.23 6.56 3.18
CA HIS A 163 16.58 5.52 2.39
C HIS A 163 16.71 5.79 0.89
N GLY A 164 16.70 4.75 0.06
CA GLY A 164 16.53 4.93 -1.38
C GLY A 164 15.17 5.57 -1.72
N VAL A 165 15.07 6.38 -2.78
CA VAL A 165 13.80 7.03 -3.19
C VAL A 165 12.62 6.06 -3.26
N PHE A 166 12.82 4.89 -3.87
CA PHE A 166 11.78 3.86 -3.96
C PHE A 166 11.35 3.36 -2.58
N THR A 167 12.30 2.98 -1.72
CA THR A 167 11.98 2.52 -0.37
C THR A 167 11.30 3.61 0.45
N ASN A 168 11.73 4.88 0.37
CA ASN A 168 11.06 5.96 1.09
C ASN A 168 9.57 6.08 0.70
N LEU A 169 9.27 6.11 -0.61
CA LEU A 169 7.88 6.15 -1.09
C LEU A 169 7.09 4.89 -0.74
N LEU A 170 7.74 3.72 -0.73
CA LEU A 170 7.13 2.46 -0.29
C LEU A 170 6.77 2.49 1.19
N LEU A 171 7.64 3.02 2.05
CA LEU A 171 7.38 3.18 3.48
C LEU A 171 6.22 4.16 3.70
N ASP A 172 6.21 5.32 3.02
CA ASP A 172 5.11 6.30 3.09
C ASP A 172 3.77 5.69 2.65
N ALA A 173 3.78 4.92 1.57
CA ALA A 173 2.61 4.18 1.09
C ALA A 173 2.07 3.24 2.18
N LEU A 174 2.96 2.45 2.81
CA LEU A 174 2.62 1.49 3.85
C LEU A 174 2.22 2.16 5.18
N GLN A 175 2.66 3.39 5.45
CA GLN A 175 2.23 4.16 6.64
C GLN A 175 0.80 4.69 6.52
N GLY A 176 0.22 4.66 5.33
CA GLY A 176 -1.18 5.02 5.11
C GLY A 176 -1.42 5.85 3.86
N GLY A 177 -0.36 6.33 3.20
CA GLY A 177 -0.48 7.11 1.95
C GLY A 177 -1.21 6.35 0.85
N ALA A 178 -1.11 5.01 0.84
CA ALA A 178 -1.75 4.14 -0.14
C ALA A 178 -2.96 3.36 0.39
N ALA A 179 -3.54 3.77 1.52
CA ALA A 179 -4.68 3.08 2.11
C ALA A 179 -6.01 3.43 1.40
N ASP A 180 -6.85 2.42 1.18
CA ASP A 180 -8.26 2.67 0.80
C ASP A 180 -9.08 3.20 2.00
N LEU A 181 -10.35 3.59 1.79
CA LEU A 181 -11.17 4.12 2.88
C LEU A 181 -11.49 3.09 3.98
N ASN A 182 -11.28 1.81 3.70
CA ASN A 182 -11.37 0.72 4.67
C ASN A 182 -10.03 0.44 5.38
N GLY A 183 -8.97 1.17 5.04
CA GLY A 183 -7.65 1.06 5.64
C GLY A 183 -6.76 -0.03 5.02
N HIS A 184 -7.13 -0.66 3.91
CA HIS A 184 -6.29 -1.67 3.28
C HIS A 184 -5.23 -1.05 2.37
N ILE A 185 -3.98 -1.53 2.48
CA ILE A 185 -2.87 -1.15 1.62
C ILE A 185 -2.47 -2.38 0.81
N THR A 186 -2.64 -2.32 -0.51
CA THR A 186 -2.41 -3.45 -1.43
C THR A 186 -1.16 -3.20 -2.29
N PRO A 187 -0.55 -4.23 -2.91
CA PRO A 187 0.54 -4.01 -3.85
C PRO A 187 0.16 -3.05 -4.99
N GLY A 188 -1.09 -3.11 -5.47
CA GLY A 188 -1.59 -2.21 -6.51
C GLY A 188 -1.73 -0.76 -6.04
N SER A 189 -2.21 -0.53 -4.81
CA SER A 189 -2.31 0.83 -4.27
C SER A 189 -0.93 1.41 -3.93
N VAL A 190 0.01 0.58 -3.46
CA VAL A 190 1.42 0.95 -3.29
C VAL A 190 2.04 1.38 -4.61
N TYR A 191 1.87 0.59 -5.69
CA TYR A 191 2.35 0.97 -7.02
C TYR A 191 1.74 2.31 -7.47
N ALA A 192 0.42 2.47 -7.36
CA ALA A 192 -0.26 3.69 -7.77
C ALA A 192 0.21 4.92 -6.97
N TYR A 193 0.48 4.76 -5.68
CA TYR A 193 1.01 5.83 -4.83
C TYR A 193 2.43 6.25 -5.26
N ILE A 194 3.32 5.27 -5.48
CA ILE A 194 4.68 5.54 -5.94
C ILE A 194 4.64 6.20 -7.33
N ASP A 195 3.83 5.68 -8.25
CA ASP A 195 3.67 6.19 -9.62
C ASP A 195 3.23 7.66 -9.66
N GLN A 196 2.35 8.08 -8.74
CA GLN A 196 1.87 9.45 -8.61
C GLN A 196 2.92 10.43 -8.09
N ALA A 197 3.89 9.95 -7.31
CA ALA A 197 4.97 10.77 -6.78
C ALA A 197 6.08 11.04 -7.80
N LEU A 198 6.07 10.33 -8.95
CA LEU A 198 7.10 10.39 -9.99
C LEU A 198 6.66 11.25 -11.18
N GLY A 199 7.55 12.16 -11.59
CA GLY A 199 7.39 13.04 -12.73
C GLY A 199 7.41 12.32 -14.08
N ALA A 200 7.21 13.07 -15.16
CA ALA A 200 7.18 12.53 -16.52
C ALA A 200 8.52 11.97 -17.00
N TRP A 201 9.63 12.45 -16.43
CA TRP A 201 11.00 12.04 -16.79
C TRP A 201 11.61 11.04 -15.81
N ASP A 202 10.93 10.78 -14.70
CA ASP A 202 11.40 9.84 -13.68
C ASP A 202 11.14 8.39 -14.11
N GLN A 203 12.04 7.50 -13.73
CA GLN A 203 11.85 6.07 -13.98
C GLN A 203 10.76 5.50 -13.08
N ARG A 204 9.79 4.82 -13.71
CA ARG A 204 8.65 4.21 -13.01
C ARG A 204 8.98 2.78 -12.58
N PRO A 205 8.58 2.35 -11.38
CA PRO A 205 8.78 0.98 -10.95
C PRO A 205 8.08 -0.01 -11.89
N VAL A 206 8.56 -1.25 -11.93
CA VAL A 206 7.88 -2.32 -12.67
C VAL A 206 6.90 -3.01 -11.73
N PHE A 207 5.64 -3.09 -12.15
CA PHE A 207 4.61 -3.83 -11.45
C PHE A 207 4.05 -4.94 -12.33
N LYS A 208 4.19 -6.18 -11.88
CA LYS A 208 3.65 -7.36 -12.57
C LYS A 208 2.92 -8.25 -11.60
N THR A 209 1.75 -8.72 -11.99
CA THR A 209 0.93 -9.54 -11.11
C THR A 209 0.05 -10.48 -11.91
N ASN A 210 -0.19 -11.68 -11.38
CA ASN A 210 -1.19 -12.62 -11.87
C ASN A 210 -2.07 -13.05 -10.70
N ILE A 211 -3.03 -12.20 -10.35
CA ILE A 211 -3.91 -12.43 -9.19
C ILE A 211 -5.37 -12.20 -9.58
N THR A 212 -6.27 -12.86 -8.87
CA THR A 212 -7.72 -12.64 -9.01
C THR A 212 -8.26 -11.61 -8.01
N LYS A 213 -7.52 -11.36 -6.92
CA LYS A 213 -7.85 -10.37 -5.89
C LYS A 213 -6.56 -9.93 -5.20
N PHE A 214 -6.45 -8.63 -4.89
CA PHE A 214 -5.36 -8.13 -4.08
C PHE A 214 -5.46 -8.60 -2.63
N ILE A 215 -4.32 -8.96 -2.05
CA ILE A 215 -4.14 -9.06 -0.60
C ILE A 215 -3.67 -7.73 -0.04
N SER A 216 -4.02 -7.48 1.22
CA SER A 216 -3.49 -6.37 1.99
C SER A 216 -2.07 -6.71 2.47
N LEU A 217 -1.08 -5.90 2.07
CA LEU A 217 0.26 -5.90 2.63
C LEU A 217 0.25 -5.38 4.06
N ARG A 218 -0.61 -4.41 4.37
CA ARG A 218 -0.79 -3.86 5.70
C ARG A 218 -2.17 -3.23 5.80
N THR A 219 -2.85 -3.43 6.92
CA THR A 219 -4.11 -2.74 7.20
C THR A 219 -3.86 -1.66 8.25
N ILE A 220 -4.44 -0.49 8.08
CA ILE A 220 -4.41 0.62 9.03
C ILE A 220 -5.84 0.95 9.50
N ALA A 221 -5.95 1.75 10.56
CA ALA A 221 -7.25 2.23 11.00
C ALA A 221 -7.92 3.05 9.88
N PRO A 222 -9.17 2.73 9.49
CA PRO A 222 -9.87 3.51 8.49
C PRO A 222 -10.14 4.92 9.03
N GLN A 223 -10.12 5.93 8.15
CA GLN A 223 -10.38 7.32 8.52
C GLN A 223 -11.81 7.53 9.08
N VAL A 224 -12.74 6.69 8.62
CA VAL A 224 -14.11 6.63 9.12
C VAL A 224 -14.42 5.19 9.48
N SER A 225 -15.01 4.97 10.66
CA SER A 225 -15.31 3.62 11.12
C SER A 225 -16.34 2.92 10.23
N ILE A 226 -16.26 1.59 10.15
CA ILE A 226 -17.17 0.77 9.36
C ILE A 226 -18.62 0.97 9.83
N GLU A 227 -18.85 1.18 11.12
CA GLU A 227 -20.18 1.46 11.68
C GLU A 227 -20.76 2.76 11.15
N VAL A 228 -19.92 3.78 10.90
CA VAL A 228 -20.36 5.04 10.30
C VAL A 228 -20.61 4.85 8.80
N LEU A 229 -19.74 4.13 8.10
CA LEU A 229 -19.92 3.83 6.66
C LEU A 229 -21.23 3.07 6.42
N ARG A 230 -21.56 2.08 7.25
CA ARG A 230 -22.81 1.30 7.13
C ARG A 230 -24.08 2.14 7.25
N LYS A 231 -24.02 3.32 7.87
CA LYS A 231 -25.16 4.25 7.94
C LYS A 231 -25.43 4.98 6.63
N LEU A 232 -24.58 4.85 5.60
CA LEU A 232 -24.82 5.48 4.29
C LEU A 232 -26.19 5.12 3.72
N THR A 233 -26.62 3.86 3.84
CA THR A 233 -27.93 3.42 3.34
C THR A 233 -29.09 3.81 4.26
N GLU A 234 -28.81 4.13 5.53
CA GLU A 234 -29.81 4.70 6.44
C GLU A 234 -30.06 6.18 6.15
N TYR A 235 -28.98 6.93 5.86
CA TYR A 235 -29.06 8.36 5.55
C TYR A 235 -29.52 8.62 4.13
N PHE A 236 -29.09 7.80 3.17
CA PHE A 236 -29.49 7.91 1.77
C PHE A 236 -30.18 6.61 1.37
N PRO A 237 -31.51 6.45 1.60
CA PRO A 237 -32.23 5.24 1.20
C PRO A 237 -32.10 4.93 -0.28
N THR A 238 -32.03 5.97 -1.11
CA THR A 238 -31.67 5.88 -2.53
C THR A 238 -30.44 6.75 -2.82
N PRO A 239 -29.64 6.40 -3.84
CA PRO A 239 -28.36 7.06 -4.09
C PRO A 239 -28.46 8.47 -4.67
N ILE A 240 -29.62 8.83 -5.23
CA ILE A 240 -29.88 10.14 -5.86
C ILE A 240 -30.60 11.10 -4.92
N GLU A 241 -30.95 10.65 -3.72
CA GLU A 241 -31.70 11.44 -2.77
C GLU A 241 -30.82 12.51 -2.12
N HIS A 242 -31.42 13.66 -1.86
CA HIS A 242 -30.82 14.72 -1.07
C HIS A 242 -31.27 14.57 0.37
N TYR A 243 -30.32 14.54 1.30
CA TYR A 243 -30.61 14.49 2.73
C TYR A 243 -30.83 15.91 3.26
N PRO A 244 -32.07 16.28 3.66
CA PRO A 244 -32.36 17.63 4.11
C PRO A 244 -31.69 17.90 5.47
N LEU A 245 -31.06 19.05 5.58
CA LEU A 245 -30.43 19.55 6.79
C LEU A 245 -31.14 20.83 7.23
N ASP A 246 -31.10 21.11 8.52
CA ASP A 246 -31.65 22.32 9.12
C ASP A 246 -30.77 22.78 10.30
N PRO A 247 -30.97 23.99 10.86
CA PRO A 247 -30.19 24.47 11.99
C PRO A 247 -30.18 23.57 13.24
N SER A 248 -31.04 22.56 13.35
CA SER A 248 -31.05 21.63 14.49
C SER A 248 -29.97 20.56 14.44
N TYR A 249 -29.23 20.46 13.33
CA TYR A 249 -28.09 19.57 13.17
C TYR A 249 -26.79 20.14 13.77
N GLU A 250 -26.72 21.45 13.97
CA GLU A 250 -25.54 22.16 14.47
C GLU A 250 -25.56 22.26 16.00
N ASP A 251 -24.54 21.75 16.69
CA ASP A 251 -24.53 21.68 18.16
C ASP A 251 -24.25 23.01 18.84
N THR A 252 -23.66 23.97 18.13
CA THR A 252 -23.48 25.34 18.63
C THR A 252 -24.75 26.19 18.55
N ASN A 253 -25.79 25.75 17.83
CA ASN A 253 -27.07 26.46 17.68
C ASN A 253 -28.00 26.26 18.90
N THR A 254 -27.56 26.79 20.05
CA THR A 254 -28.24 26.67 21.35
C THR A 254 -28.52 28.04 21.96
N LEU A 255 -29.46 28.10 22.91
CA LEU A 255 -29.81 29.33 23.65
C LEU A 255 -28.72 29.78 24.64
N GLN A 256 -27.65 29.00 24.83
CA GLN A 256 -26.66 29.18 25.89
C GLN A 256 -25.34 29.78 25.39
N ILE A 257 -25.18 29.91 24.06
CA ILE A 257 -23.98 30.44 23.42
C ILE A 257 -24.32 31.75 22.72
N GLU A 258 -23.48 32.79 22.85
CA GLU A 258 -23.63 34.08 22.17
C GLU A 258 -23.37 33.97 20.66
N HIS A 259 -24.29 33.32 19.97
CA HIS A 259 -24.38 33.31 18.51
C HIS A 259 -25.81 33.70 18.12
N LYS A 260 -26.02 34.15 16.89
CA LYS A 260 -27.37 34.44 16.36
C LYS A 260 -28.14 33.11 16.26
N VAL A 261 -28.82 32.71 17.32
CA VAL A 261 -29.56 31.44 17.41
C VAL A 261 -30.66 31.40 16.35
N VAL A 262 -30.73 30.32 15.58
CA VAL A 262 -31.69 30.15 14.47
C VAL A 262 -32.61 28.97 14.78
N ARG A 263 -33.93 29.12 14.56
CA ARG A 263 -34.88 28.00 14.67
C ARG A 263 -34.86 27.16 13.38
N PRO A 264 -34.98 25.81 13.44
CA PRO A 264 -35.09 24.98 14.65
C PRO A 264 -33.77 24.84 15.43
N TYR A 265 -33.86 24.77 16.76
CA TYR A 265 -32.68 24.63 17.63
C TYR A 265 -32.09 23.23 17.61
N ALA A 266 -30.81 23.12 18.01
CA ALA A 266 -30.06 21.86 18.08
C ALA A 266 -30.86 20.72 18.73
N LYS A 267 -30.99 19.59 18.04
CA LYS A 267 -31.59 18.36 18.56
C LYS A 267 -30.52 17.27 18.62
N LEU A 268 -30.37 16.63 19.77
CA LEU A 268 -29.31 15.63 20.00
C LEU A 268 -29.24 14.53 18.91
N LYS A 269 -30.40 14.05 18.45
CA LYS A 269 -30.48 13.05 17.36
C LYS A 269 -29.92 13.58 16.04
N ASN A 270 -30.28 14.82 15.67
CA ASN A 270 -29.85 15.45 14.43
C ASN A 270 -28.37 15.79 14.49
N VAL A 271 -27.89 16.31 15.61
CA VAL A 271 -26.46 16.52 15.87
C VAL A 271 -25.66 15.23 15.70
N THR A 272 -26.16 14.09 16.20
CA THR A 272 -25.48 12.80 16.05
C THR A 272 -25.37 12.37 14.58
N ILE A 273 -26.44 12.59 13.80
CA ILE A 273 -26.43 12.32 12.36
C ILE A 273 -25.46 13.26 11.65
N PHE A 274 -25.50 14.56 11.99
CA PHE A 274 -24.64 15.57 11.39
C PHE A 274 -23.16 15.25 11.56
N LYS A 275 -22.75 14.85 12.77
CA LYS A 275 -21.38 14.43 13.05
C LYS A 275 -20.94 13.25 12.18
N ASN A 276 -21.84 12.31 11.87
CA ASN A 276 -21.53 11.22 10.95
C ASN A 276 -21.46 11.71 9.49
N LEU A 277 -22.38 12.58 9.05
CA LEU A 277 -22.35 13.17 7.72
C LEU A 277 -21.10 14.03 7.49
N GLN A 278 -20.64 14.76 8.50
CA GLN A 278 -19.38 15.52 8.45
C GLN A 278 -18.16 14.60 8.36
N LYS A 279 -18.13 13.49 9.10
CA LYS A 279 -17.08 12.44 8.94
C LYS A 279 -17.08 11.85 7.53
N LEU A 280 -18.26 11.57 6.96
CA LEU A 280 -18.36 11.08 5.59
C LEU A 280 -17.95 12.15 4.56
N GLN A 281 -18.20 13.43 4.85
CA GLN A 281 -17.76 14.55 4.02
C GLN A 281 -16.25 14.76 4.08
N SER A 282 -15.60 14.54 5.23
CA SER A 282 -14.13 14.70 5.35
C SER A 282 -13.36 13.69 4.50
N ILE A 283 -13.98 12.57 4.13
CA ILE A 283 -13.43 11.56 3.19
C ILE A 283 -14.07 11.62 1.80
N GLY A 284 -14.80 12.69 1.50
CA GLY A 284 -15.36 12.97 0.17
C GLY A 284 -16.54 12.10 -0.26
N LEU A 285 -17.16 11.32 0.64
CA LEU A 285 -18.32 10.49 0.33
C LEU A 285 -19.62 11.31 0.27
N VAL A 286 -19.75 12.32 1.13
CA VAL A 286 -20.91 13.22 1.18
C VAL A 286 -20.47 14.64 0.82
N VAL A 287 -21.30 15.35 0.07
CA VAL A 287 -21.05 16.75 -0.31
C VAL A 287 -22.29 17.61 -0.04
N PRO A 288 -22.13 18.86 0.40
CA PRO A 288 -23.24 19.80 0.52
C PRO A 288 -23.86 20.13 -0.85
N VAL A 289 -25.14 20.51 -0.85
CA VAL A 289 -25.88 20.98 -2.03
C VAL A 289 -26.12 22.47 -1.90
N ASP A 290 -25.79 23.21 -2.96
CA ASP A 290 -25.91 24.67 -3.06
C ASP A 290 -25.15 25.47 -1.97
N GLU A 291 -24.18 24.83 -1.31
CA GLU A 291 -23.36 25.42 -0.24
C GLU A 291 -21.94 24.85 -0.29
N GLN A 292 -20.97 25.60 0.23
CA GLN A 292 -19.57 25.17 0.24
C GLN A 292 -19.22 24.23 1.40
N PHE A 293 -19.83 24.44 2.57
CA PHE A 293 -19.52 23.69 3.79
C PHE A 293 -20.78 23.08 4.40
N MET A 294 -20.65 21.90 5.03
CA MET A 294 -21.76 21.21 5.69
C MET A 294 -22.45 22.10 6.74
N PHE A 295 -21.68 22.92 7.47
CA PHE A 295 -22.21 23.88 8.43
C PHE A 295 -23.25 24.81 7.81
N PHE A 296 -22.92 25.46 6.69
CA PHE A 296 -23.86 26.36 6.01
C PHE A 296 -25.03 25.60 5.40
N ALA A 297 -24.79 24.38 4.90
CA ALA A 297 -25.88 23.53 4.43
C ALA A 297 -26.92 23.25 5.54
N ALA A 298 -26.48 23.03 6.78
CA ALA A 298 -27.39 22.92 7.92
C ALA A 298 -28.01 24.27 8.29
N MET A 299 -27.21 25.31 8.53
CA MET A 299 -27.70 26.60 9.04
C MET A 299 -28.62 27.35 8.06
N ASN A 300 -28.46 27.14 6.75
CA ASN A 300 -29.31 27.72 5.71
C ASN A 300 -30.44 26.78 5.26
N SER A 301 -30.68 25.69 5.98
CA SER A 301 -31.72 24.69 5.70
C SER A 301 -31.66 24.14 4.27
N LYS A 302 -30.46 23.79 3.82
CA LYS A 302 -30.19 23.18 2.51
C LYS A 302 -30.13 21.66 2.68
N ALA A 303 -29.37 20.99 1.81
CA ALA A 303 -29.23 19.53 1.84
C ALA A 303 -27.78 19.11 1.63
N CYS A 304 -27.52 17.82 1.80
CA CYS A 304 -26.31 17.17 1.29
C CYS A 304 -26.69 15.97 0.42
N LYS A 305 -25.73 15.48 -0.38
CA LYS A 305 -25.91 14.33 -1.26
C LYS A 305 -24.65 13.47 -1.30
N LEU A 306 -24.77 12.27 -1.82
CA LEU A 306 -23.62 11.43 -2.12
C LEU A 306 -22.81 12.02 -3.28
N SER A 307 -21.48 11.96 -3.17
CA SER A 307 -20.59 12.15 -4.32
C SER A 307 -20.57 10.90 -5.20
N ASN A 308 -19.86 10.93 -6.33
CA ASN A 308 -19.63 9.72 -7.14
C ASN A 308 -18.91 8.63 -6.34
N LEU A 309 -17.96 9.01 -5.47
CA LEU A 309 -17.28 8.08 -4.57
C LEU A 309 -18.24 7.59 -3.46
N GLY A 310 -19.05 8.50 -2.92
CA GLY A 310 -20.15 8.19 -2.00
C GLY A 310 -21.08 7.13 -2.56
N TYR A 311 -21.46 7.26 -3.83
CA TYR A 311 -22.31 6.30 -4.51
C TYR A 311 -21.69 4.90 -4.61
N HIS A 312 -20.39 4.83 -4.91
CA HIS A 312 -19.66 3.57 -4.93
C HIS A 312 -19.71 2.87 -3.56
N TYR A 313 -19.40 3.60 -2.48
CA TYR A 313 -19.43 3.04 -1.12
C TYR A 313 -20.84 2.71 -0.64
N TRP A 314 -21.84 3.51 -1.02
CA TRP A 314 -23.25 3.20 -0.77
C TRP A 314 -23.64 1.84 -1.37
N ARG A 315 -23.21 1.53 -2.61
CA ARG A 315 -23.44 0.20 -3.21
C ARG A 315 -22.75 -0.90 -2.44
N LEU A 316 -21.50 -0.69 -2.01
CA LEU A 316 -20.77 -1.68 -1.21
C LEU A 316 -21.49 -1.99 0.11
N VAL A 317 -22.00 -0.97 0.79
CA VAL A 317 -22.81 -1.15 2.01
C VAL A 317 -24.12 -1.87 1.69
N LYS A 318 -24.82 -1.45 0.63
CA LYS A 318 -26.10 -2.04 0.20
C LYS A 318 -25.97 -3.53 -0.11
N ASP A 319 -24.87 -3.93 -0.72
CA ASP A 319 -24.55 -5.31 -1.09
C ASP A 319 -23.88 -6.10 0.05
N ASN A 320 -23.79 -5.53 1.26
CA ASN A 320 -23.16 -6.12 2.45
C ASN A 320 -21.69 -6.52 2.23
N ARG A 321 -20.93 -5.66 1.54
CA ARG A 321 -19.50 -5.83 1.23
C ARG A 321 -18.56 -5.04 2.14
N ILE A 322 -19.10 -4.21 3.04
CA ILE A 322 -18.42 -3.44 4.09
C ILE A 322 -19.21 -3.54 5.38
#